data_AF-A0A2L2YUC2-F1
#
_entry.id   AF-A0A2L2YUC2-F1
#
_cell.length_a   1.000
_cell.length_b   1.000
_cell.length_c   1.000
_cell.angle_alpha   90.00
_cell.angle_beta   90.00
_cell.angle_gamma   90.00
#
_symmetry.space_group_name_H-M   'P 1'
#
loop_
_entity.id
_entity.type
_entity.pdbx_description
1 polymer ?
#
loop_
_entity_poly.entity_id
_entity_poly.type
_entity_poly.pdbx_seq_one_letter_code
_entity_poly.pdbx_strand_id
1 'polypeptide(L)'
;MKYIIAICVLAAAAYQIASQSCHLREVDLCIATMIFHYQGSGIPTDESGVSQLCESIDETSQCLRNFTNKCMTPVQREVLNLVAEGSEATVKDFCTQGSELRAKYLRHSRCLGEVHAEDQMRDCMVDMQVTVETVTTTKFDKRVGTLCCGFRRFLECGEKLTEQKCGREAVEMGRTVSQLAVTELPGVVCNSFDPNSNQCQALLPPKGSTPKGTQSSSQLARLLATALGN
;
A
#
# COMPACT_ATOMS: atom_id res chain seq x y z
N MET A 1 -14.08 5.60 -49.46
CA MET A 1 -14.79 4.90 -48.37
C MET A 1 -13.99 3.73 -47.77
N LYS A 2 -13.56 2.71 -48.53
CA LYS A 2 -12.80 1.55 -47.99
C LYS A 2 -11.53 1.95 -47.20
N TYR A 3 -10.74 2.88 -47.72
CA TYR A 3 -9.53 3.38 -47.04
C TYR A 3 -9.81 4.20 -45.78
N ILE A 4 -10.91 4.97 -45.78
CA ILE A 4 -11.34 5.76 -44.60
C ILE A 4 -11.78 4.80 -43.49
N ILE A 5 -12.54 3.76 -43.81
CA ILE A 5 -12.95 2.73 -42.84
C ILE A 5 -11.72 2.01 -42.26
N ALA A 6 -10.75 1.63 -43.10
CA ALA A 6 -9.52 0.99 -42.63
C ALA A 6 -8.68 1.90 -41.71
N ILE A 7 -8.55 3.19 -42.05
CA ILE A 7 -7.84 4.17 -41.21
C ILE A 7 -8.57 4.36 -39.87
N CYS A 8 -9.91 4.47 -39.87
CA CYS A 8 -10.68 4.58 -38.63
C CYS A 8 -10.55 3.34 -37.74
N VAL A 9 -10.53 2.14 -38.32
CA VAL A 9 -10.33 0.89 -37.58
C VAL A 9 -8.93 0.82 -36.97
N LEU A 10 -7.89 1.20 -37.71
CA LEU A 10 -6.52 1.25 -37.19
C LEU A 10 -6.35 2.28 -36.08
N ALA A 11 -6.96 3.47 -36.24
CA ALA A 11 -6.95 4.51 -35.22
C ALA A 11 -7.71 4.07 -33.95
N ALA A 12 -8.86 3.41 -34.10
CA ALA A 12 -9.62 2.88 -32.97
C ALA A 12 -8.86 1.75 -32.25
N ALA A 13 -8.19 0.86 -32.98
CA ALA A 13 -7.37 -0.19 -32.41
C ALA A 13 -6.15 0.39 -31.65
N ALA A 14 -5.45 1.37 -32.23
CA ALA A 14 -4.35 2.05 -31.55
C ALA A 14 -4.82 2.79 -30.28
N TYR A 15 -5.99 3.43 -30.33
CA TYR A 15 -6.61 4.08 -29.18
C TYR A 15 -6.98 3.08 -28.08
N GLN A 16 -7.55 1.92 -28.44
CA GLN A 16 -7.87 0.87 -27.46
C GLN A 16 -6.62 0.29 -26.80
N ILE A 17 -5.56 0.03 -27.57
CA ILE A 17 -4.29 -0.48 -27.02
C ILE A 17 -3.67 0.54 -26.07
N ALA A 18 -3.65 1.83 -26.45
CA ALA A 18 -3.17 2.90 -25.58
C ALA A 18 -4.03 3.01 -24.30
N SER A 19 -5.35 2.96 -24.43
CA SER A 19 -6.31 3.03 -23.32
C SER A 19 -6.16 1.87 -22.34
N GLN A 20 -5.86 0.64 -22.80
CA GLN A 20 -5.64 -0.50 -21.91
C GLN A 20 -4.39 -0.29 -21.04
N SER A 21 -3.30 0.21 -21.63
CA SER A 21 -2.04 0.45 -20.91
C SER A 21 -2.07 1.61 -19.90
N CYS A 22 -3.14 2.41 -19.91
CA CYS A 22 -3.35 3.51 -18.96
C CYS A 22 -4.52 3.25 -17.99
N HIS A 23 -5.00 2.02 -17.92
CA HIS A 23 -5.97 1.61 -16.91
C HIS A 23 -5.30 1.49 -15.54
N LEU A 24 -5.99 1.83 -14.45
CA LEU A 24 -5.47 1.67 -13.06
C LEU A 24 -5.12 0.23 -12.68
N ARG A 25 -5.51 -0.74 -13.51
CA ARG A 25 -5.14 -2.14 -13.35
C ARG A 25 -3.62 -2.33 -13.45
N GLU A 26 -2.95 -1.54 -14.28
CA GLU A 26 -1.48 -1.60 -14.39
C GLU A 26 -0.82 -1.13 -13.09
N VAL A 27 -1.41 -0.14 -12.40
CA VAL A 27 -0.97 0.29 -11.08
C VAL A 27 -1.17 -0.81 -10.03
N ASP A 28 -2.33 -1.47 -10.04
CA ASP A 28 -2.59 -2.63 -9.16
C ASP A 28 -1.54 -3.74 -9.36
N LEU A 29 -1.13 -3.97 -10.61
CA LEU A 29 -0.08 -4.95 -10.95
C LEU A 29 1.31 -4.51 -10.46
N CYS A 30 1.66 -3.23 -10.56
CA CYS A 30 2.92 -2.71 -10.00
C CYS A 30 3.01 -2.92 -8.48
N ILE A 31 1.90 -2.71 -7.77
CA ILE A 31 1.83 -2.85 -6.30
C ILE A 31 1.79 -4.34 -5.89
N ALA A 32 1.33 -5.23 -6.78
CA ALA A 32 1.27 -6.65 -6.50
C ALA A 32 2.65 -7.24 -6.14
N THR A 33 3.74 -6.74 -6.72
CA THR A 33 5.12 -7.14 -6.37
C THR A 33 5.38 -6.99 -4.87
N MET A 34 4.98 -5.86 -4.26
CA MET A 34 5.14 -5.63 -2.82
C MET A 34 4.25 -6.55 -1.99
N ILE A 35 3.00 -6.77 -2.41
CA ILE A 35 2.08 -7.69 -1.72
C ILE A 35 2.65 -9.11 -1.69
N PHE A 36 3.16 -9.59 -2.83
CA PHE A 36 3.75 -10.92 -2.93
C PHE A 36 5.10 -11.01 -2.22
N HIS A 37 5.89 -9.93 -2.16
CA HIS A 37 7.08 -9.87 -1.32
C HIS A 37 6.73 -10.13 0.15
N TYR A 38 5.76 -9.40 0.72
CA TYR A 38 5.36 -9.60 2.11
C TYR A 38 4.69 -10.96 2.36
N GLN A 39 3.99 -11.52 1.37
CA GLN A 39 3.44 -12.88 1.47
C GLN A 39 4.55 -13.94 1.51
N GLY A 40 5.55 -13.83 0.63
CA GLY A 40 6.59 -14.85 0.46
C GLY A 40 7.74 -14.74 1.46
N SER A 41 8.23 -13.52 1.68
CA SER A 41 9.42 -13.23 2.50
C SER A 41 9.08 -12.64 3.87
N GLY A 42 7.82 -12.23 4.11
CA GLY A 42 7.44 -11.53 5.32
C GLY A 42 8.04 -10.13 5.38
N ILE A 43 8.09 -9.54 6.58
CA ILE A 43 8.90 -8.34 6.79
C ILE A 43 10.37 -8.73 7.00
N PRO A 44 11.34 -7.90 6.57
CA PRO A 44 12.75 -8.20 6.76
C PRO A 44 13.15 -8.43 8.21
N THR A 45 13.87 -9.52 8.48
CA THR A 45 14.40 -9.81 9.83
C THR A 45 15.92 -9.70 9.94
N ASP A 46 16.60 -9.51 8.80
CA ASP A 46 18.04 -9.37 8.68
C ASP A 46 18.44 -8.53 7.45
N GLU A 47 19.75 -8.35 7.25
CA GLU A 47 20.32 -7.58 6.14
C GLU A 47 19.97 -8.11 4.74
N SER A 48 19.85 -9.43 4.60
CA SER A 48 19.49 -10.06 3.33
C SER A 48 18.03 -9.73 3.00
N GLY A 49 17.13 -9.87 3.98
CA GLY A 49 15.73 -9.50 3.84
C GLY A 49 15.56 -8.02 3.50
N VAL A 50 16.33 -7.12 4.12
CA VAL A 50 16.26 -5.68 3.81
C VAL A 50 16.66 -5.43 2.35
N SER A 51 17.70 -6.11 1.88
CA SER A 51 18.18 -5.96 0.50
C SER A 51 17.13 -6.45 -0.51
N GLN A 52 16.48 -7.60 -0.24
CA GLN A 52 15.38 -8.10 -1.07
C GLN A 52 14.15 -7.17 -1.08
N LEU A 53 13.82 -6.56 0.07
CA LEU A 53 12.75 -5.58 0.14
C LEU A 53 13.09 -4.36 -0.72
N CYS A 54 14.33 -3.87 -0.65
CA CYS A 54 14.77 -2.73 -1.45
C CYS A 54 14.77 -3.01 -2.96
N GLU A 55 15.12 -4.22 -3.39
CA GLU A 55 14.96 -4.66 -4.79
C GLU A 55 13.48 -4.61 -5.21
N SER A 56 12.58 -5.12 -4.37
CA SER A 56 11.13 -5.11 -4.64
C SER A 56 10.57 -3.68 -4.72
N ILE A 57 11.01 -2.79 -3.83
CA ILE A 57 10.64 -1.37 -3.85
C ILE A 57 11.12 -0.71 -5.15
N ASP A 58 12.34 -0.98 -5.59
CA ASP A 58 12.88 -0.43 -6.83
C ASP A 58 12.09 -0.91 -8.05
N GLU A 59 11.80 -2.21 -8.14
CA GLU A 59 10.96 -2.78 -9.20
C GLU A 59 9.57 -2.13 -9.26
N THR A 60 8.87 -2.04 -8.11
CA THR A 60 7.56 -1.39 -8.04
C THR A 60 7.66 0.09 -8.43
N SER A 61 8.69 0.79 -7.97
CA SER A 61 8.90 2.21 -8.28
C SER A 61 9.19 2.44 -9.76
N GLN A 62 9.97 1.58 -10.41
CA GLN A 62 10.20 1.61 -11.85
C GLN A 62 8.91 1.38 -12.64
N CYS A 63 8.09 0.41 -12.22
CA CYS A 63 6.79 0.13 -12.82
C CYS A 63 5.85 1.35 -12.74
N LEU A 64 5.73 1.95 -11.57
CA LEU A 64 4.92 3.16 -11.35
C LEU A 64 5.46 4.37 -12.14
N ARG A 65 6.79 4.55 -12.21
CA ARG A 65 7.41 5.61 -13.02
C ARG A 65 7.10 5.43 -14.52
N ASN A 66 7.14 4.21 -15.03
CA ASN A 66 6.78 3.93 -16.42
C ASN A 66 5.31 4.26 -16.71
N PHE A 67 4.40 3.86 -15.81
CA PHE A 67 2.98 4.18 -15.92
C PHE A 67 2.74 5.70 -15.90
N THR A 68 3.30 6.41 -14.92
CA THR A 68 3.08 7.85 -14.74
C THR A 68 3.66 8.69 -15.87
N ASN A 69 4.82 8.31 -16.42
CA ASN A 69 5.41 8.94 -17.60
C ASN A 69 4.53 8.78 -18.84
N LYS A 70 3.91 7.61 -19.01
CA LYS A 70 3.09 7.29 -20.17
C LYS A 70 1.67 7.86 -20.09
N CYS A 71 1.06 7.82 -18.89
CA CYS A 71 -0.38 7.93 -18.73
C CYS A 71 -0.86 9.17 -17.97
N MET A 72 0.03 9.89 -17.28
CA MET A 72 -0.33 11.10 -16.55
C MET A 72 0.04 12.37 -17.32
N THR A 73 -0.67 13.46 -17.02
CA THR A 73 -0.31 14.80 -17.50
C THR A 73 0.89 15.36 -16.71
N PRO A 74 1.59 16.40 -17.21
CA PRO A 74 2.67 17.04 -16.47
C PRO A 74 2.25 17.53 -15.08
N VAL A 75 1.05 18.11 -14.96
CA VAL A 75 0.53 18.60 -13.66
C VAL A 75 0.25 17.44 -12.70
N GLN A 76 -0.32 16.33 -13.19
CA GLN A 76 -0.55 15.15 -12.37
C GLN A 76 0.76 14.54 -11.86
N ARG A 77 1.81 14.51 -12.70
CA ARG A 77 3.14 14.05 -12.27
C ARG A 77 3.76 14.98 -11.22
N GLU A 78 3.61 16.29 -11.39
CA GLU A 78 4.12 17.25 -10.40
C GLU A 78 3.45 17.07 -9.03
N VAL A 79 2.13 16.90 -9.01
CA VAL A 79 1.39 16.61 -7.78
C VAL A 79 1.84 15.27 -7.18
N LEU A 80 2.05 14.25 -8.01
CA LEU A 80 2.52 12.94 -7.55
C LEU A 80 3.93 13.03 -6.94
N ASN A 81 4.86 13.73 -7.59
CA ASN A 81 6.22 13.93 -7.10
C ASN A 81 6.21 14.65 -5.75
N LEU A 82 5.39 15.71 -5.62
CA LEU A 82 5.24 16.45 -4.37
C LEU A 82 4.76 15.55 -3.23
N VAL A 83 3.81 14.66 -3.46
CA VAL A 83 3.30 13.76 -2.41
C VAL A 83 4.22 12.56 -2.14
N ALA A 84 5.09 12.20 -3.09
CA ALA A 84 6.02 11.08 -2.97
C ALA A 84 7.36 11.45 -2.33
N GLU A 85 7.77 12.73 -2.36
CA GLU A 85 9.09 13.20 -1.94
C GLU A 85 9.53 12.69 -0.56
N GLY A 86 8.64 12.75 0.44
CA GLY A 86 8.94 12.23 1.79
C GLY A 86 9.19 10.73 1.80
N SER A 87 8.40 9.97 1.02
CA SER A 87 8.58 8.52 0.91
C SER A 87 9.86 8.17 0.16
N GLU A 88 10.25 8.92 -0.87
CA GLU A 88 11.50 8.72 -1.61
C GLU A 88 12.72 8.94 -0.71
N ALA A 89 12.69 9.97 0.15
CA ALA A 89 13.75 10.23 1.11
C ALA A 89 13.89 9.07 2.12
N THR A 90 12.78 8.59 2.67
CA THR A 90 12.76 7.47 3.63
C THR A 90 13.19 6.15 3.00
N VAL A 91 12.72 5.84 1.77
CA VAL A 91 13.17 4.68 1.01
C VAL A 91 14.68 4.75 0.77
N LYS A 92 15.18 5.91 0.34
CA LYS A 92 16.62 6.09 0.08
C LYS A 92 17.44 5.87 1.35
N ASP A 93 17.02 6.44 2.47
CA ASP A 93 17.72 6.27 3.74
C ASP A 93 17.69 4.80 4.18
N PHE A 94 16.51 4.17 4.20
CA PHE A 94 16.35 2.75 4.57
C PHE A 94 17.14 1.79 3.67
N CYS A 95 17.15 2.03 2.37
CA CYS A 95 17.83 1.16 1.41
C CYS A 95 19.33 1.44 1.25
N THR A 96 19.84 2.53 1.81
CA THR A 96 21.28 2.79 1.85
C THR A 96 21.94 1.89 2.89
N GLN A 97 22.92 1.10 2.46
CA GLN A 97 23.67 0.23 3.38
C GLN A 97 24.40 1.05 4.44
N GLY A 98 24.26 0.66 5.70
CA GLY A 98 24.90 1.33 6.83
C GLY A 98 24.25 2.65 7.27
N SER A 99 23.10 3.02 6.72
CA SER A 99 22.36 4.19 7.19
C SER A 99 21.86 4.02 8.62
N GLU A 100 21.62 5.15 9.28
CA GLU A 100 21.09 5.16 10.65
C GLU A 100 19.71 4.50 10.71
N LEU A 101 18.82 4.80 9.76
CA LEU A 101 17.48 4.22 9.71
C LEU A 101 17.51 2.70 9.53
N ARG A 102 18.35 2.20 8.61
CA ARG A 102 18.53 0.76 8.39
C ARG A 102 19.09 0.08 9.64
N ALA A 103 20.11 0.66 10.25
CA ALA A 103 20.73 0.14 11.46
C ALA A 103 19.75 0.13 12.65
N LYS A 104 18.92 1.17 12.80
CA LYS A 104 17.89 1.26 13.84
C LYS A 104 16.81 0.20 13.61
N TYR A 105 16.34 0.04 12.38
CA TYR A 105 15.37 -0.99 12.03
C TYR A 105 15.88 -2.40 12.35
N LEU A 106 17.11 -2.75 11.93
CA LEU A 106 17.70 -4.07 12.13
C LEU A 106 17.89 -4.45 13.61
N ARG A 107 17.92 -3.47 14.53
CA ARG A 107 17.92 -3.76 15.98
C ARG A 107 16.59 -4.35 16.47
N HIS A 108 15.48 -4.05 15.79
CA HIS A 108 14.14 -4.49 16.16
C HIS A 108 13.54 -5.49 15.16
N SER A 109 14.16 -5.68 13.99
CA SER A 109 13.64 -6.44 12.85
C SER A 109 13.17 -7.85 13.20
N ARG A 110 13.93 -8.59 14.01
CA ARG A 110 13.56 -9.95 14.44
C ARG A 110 12.26 -9.98 15.23
N CYS A 111 12.11 -9.11 16.23
CA CYS A 111 10.89 -9.05 17.04
C CYS A 111 9.70 -8.56 16.21
N LEU A 112 9.90 -7.56 15.34
CA LEU A 112 8.87 -7.13 14.41
C LEU A 112 8.42 -8.28 13.48
N GLY A 113 9.36 -9.13 13.05
CA GLY A 113 9.07 -10.31 12.24
C GLY A 113 8.21 -11.32 12.99
N GLU A 114 8.48 -11.54 14.28
CA GLU A 114 7.65 -12.38 15.15
C GLU A 114 6.23 -11.82 15.29
N VAL A 115 6.09 -10.50 15.52
CA VAL A 115 4.78 -9.83 15.58
C VAL A 115 4.02 -9.99 14.26
N HIS A 116 4.70 -9.79 13.13
CA HIS A 116 4.09 -9.92 11.80
C HIS A 116 3.58 -11.34 11.51
N ALA A 117 4.20 -12.36 12.07
CA ALA A 117 3.80 -13.75 11.90
C ALA A 117 2.57 -14.16 12.76
N GLU A 118 2.07 -13.27 13.61
CA GLU A 118 0.94 -13.59 14.49
C GLU A 118 -0.42 -13.46 13.84
N ASP A 119 -1.34 -14.34 14.27
CA ASP A 119 -2.75 -14.25 13.89
C ASP A 119 -3.38 -12.90 14.22
N GLN A 120 -2.97 -12.25 15.31
CA GLN A 120 -3.48 -10.94 15.69
C GLN A 120 -3.05 -9.84 14.71
N MET A 121 -1.84 -9.93 14.16
CA MET A 121 -1.39 -9.00 13.12
C MET A 121 -2.08 -9.31 11.78
N ARG A 122 -2.32 -10.60 11.50
CA ARG A 122 -3.16 -11.04 10.37
C ARG A 122 -4.57 -10.46 10.47
N ASP A 123 -5.18 -10.44 11.65
CA ASP A 123 -6.49 -9.82 11.89
C ASP A 123 -6.46 -8.31 11.62
N CYS A 124 -5.38 -7.60 12.00
CA CYS A 124 -5.20 -6.19 11.64
C CYS A 124 -5.17 -5.98 10.12
N MET A 125 -4.48 -6.86 9.37
CA MET A 125 -4.42 -6.79 7.90
C MET A 125 -5.75 -7.13 7.24
N VAL A 126 -6.49 -8.12 7.75
CA VAL A 126 -7.85 -8.45 7.30
C VAL A 126 -8.81 -7.26 7.51
N ASP A 127 -8.71 -6.58 8.64
CA ASP A 127 -9.49 -5.38 8.92
C ASP A 127 -9.15 -4.22 7.96
N MET A 128 -7.89 -4.10 7.55
CA MET A 128 -7.47 -3.18 6.49
C MET A 128 -8.01 -3.59 5.11
N GLN A 129 -8.06 -4.88 4.79
CA GLN A 129 -8.69 -5.39 3.57
C GLN A 129 -10.18 -5.02 3.51
N VAL A 130 -10.92 -5.15 4.62
CA VAL A 130 -12.32 -4.69 4.73
C VAL A 130 -12.42 -3.18 4.46
N THR A 131 -11.46 -2.39 4.94
CA THR A 131 -11.40 -0.95 4.64
C THR A 131 -11.25 -0.72 3.13
N VAL A 132 -10.32 -1.40 2.47
CA VAL A 132 -10.10 -1.28 1.02
C VAL A 132 -11.38 -1.61 0.24
N GLU A 133 -12.07 -2.69 0.62
CA GLU A 133 -13.35 -3.06 0.01
C GLU A 133 -14.43 -2.00 0.24
N THR A 134 -14.53 -1.47 1.46
CA THR A 134 -15.50 -0.44 1.85
C THR A 134 -15.29 0.85 1.07
N VAL A 135 -14.03 1.29 0.89
CA VAL A 135 -13.71 2.52 0.14
C VAL A 135 -14.24 2.45 -1.29
N THR A 136 -14.24 1.26 -1.91
CA THR A 136 -14.68 1.12 -3.32
C THR A 136 -16.17 1.38 -3.51
N THR A 137 -16.99 1.09 -2.50
CA THR A 137 -18.45 1.33 -2.52
C THR A 137 -18.85 2.61 -1.78
N THR A 138 -17.92 3.25 -1.07
CA THR A 138 -18.13 4.51 -0.36
C THR A 138 -18.31 5.68 -1.34
N LYS A 139 -19.21 6.61 -1.01
CA LYS A 139 -19.42 7.86 -1.75
C LYS A 139 -18.11 8.65 -1.85
N PHE A 140 -17.86 9.25 -3.01
CA PHE A 140 -16.57 9.87 -3.33
C PHE A 140 -16.08 10.87 -2.26
N ASP A 141 -16.97 11.73 -1.76
CA ASP A 141 -16.69 12.74 -0.73
C ASP A 141 -16.31 12.16 0.64
N LYS A 142 -16.60 10.87 0.87
CA LYS A 142 -16.27 10.16 2.10
C LYS A 142 -15.08 9.22 1.98
N ARG A 143 -14.59 8.95 0.76
CA ARG A 143 -13.52 7.95 0.53
C ARG A 143 -12.24 8.26 1.27
N VAL A 144 -11.80 9.52 1.29
CA VAL A 144 -10.60 9.93 2.03
C VAL A 144 -10.80 9.68 3.53
N GLY A 145 -11.96 10.05 4.07
CA GLY A 145 -12.28 9.81 5.47
C GLY A 145 -12.31 8.33 5.83
N THR A 146 -12.97 7.50 5.01
CA THR A 146 -13.00 6.04 5.19
C THR A 146 -11.61 5.42 5.13
N LEU A 147 -10.79 5.78 4.14
CA LEU A 147 -9.42 5.29 4.01
C LEU A 147 -8.57 5.71 5.21
N CYS A 148 -8.66 6.97 5.61
CA CYS A 148 -7.91 7.47 6.76
C CYS A 148 -8.32 6.81 8.06
N CYS A 149 -9.62 6.67 8.33
CA CYS A 149 -10.09 5.96 9.51
C CYS A 149 -9.58 4.52 9.55
N GLY A 150 -9.65 3.79 8.43
CA GLY A 150 -9.21 2.41 8.39
C GLY A 150 -7.68 2.27 8.50
N PHE A 151 -6.93 3.16 7.86
CA PHE A 151 -5.47 3.20 8.00
C PHE A 151 -5.04 3.50 9.45
N ARG A 152 -5.68 4.46 10.11
CA ARG A 152 -5.40 4.78 11.52
C ARG A 152 -5.78 3.64 12.45
N ARG A 153 -6.86 2.92 12.16
CA ARG A 153 -7.28 1.71 12.88
C ARG A 153 -6.28 0.56 12.69
N PHE A 154 -5.75 0.39 11.48
CA PHE A 154 -4.68 -0.57 11.18
C PHE A 154 -3.39 -0.25 11.95
N LEU A 155 -2.94 1.01 11.91
CA LEU A 155 -1.76 1.45 12.67
C LEU A 155 -1.96 1.23 14.17
N GLU A 156 -3.08 1.68 14.76
CA GLU A 156 -3.37 1.46 16.18
C GLU A 156 -3.31 -0.03 16.57
N CYS A 157 -3.84 -0.91 15.70
CA CYS A 157 -3.81 -2.36 15.90
C CYS A 157 -2.38 -2.91 15.93
N GLY A 158 -1.58 -2.61 14.90
CA GLY A 158 -0.19 -3.09 14.80
C GLY A 158 0.75 -2.47 15.85
N GLU A 159 0.58 -1.19 16.15
CA GLU A 159 1.37 -0.48 17.16
C GLU A 159 1.13 -1.06 18.56
N LYS A 160 -0.12 -1.38 18.90
CA LYS A 160 -0.45 -2.01 20.18
C LYS A 160 0.21 -3.38 20.33
N LEU A 161 0.18 -4.21 19.29
CA LEU A 161 0.84 -5.52 19.28
C LEU A 161 2.37 -5.37 19.41
N THR A 162 2.93 -4.44 18.64
CA THR A 162 4.36 -4.15 18.65
C THR A 162 4.83 -3.63 20.01
N GLU A 163 4.12 -2.68 20.61
CA GLU A 163 4.46 -2.14 21.93
C GLU A 163 4.42 -3.23 23.00
N GLN A 164 3.40 -4.09 22.97
CA GLN A 164 3.22 -5.18 23.93
C GLN A 164 4.35 -6.22 23.88
N LYS A 165 4.91 -6.48 22.70
CA LYS A 165 5.90 -7.55 22.51
C LYS A 165 7.34 -7.07 22.37
N CYS A 166 7.54 -6.00 21.62
CA CYS A 166 8.85 -5.49 21.24
C CYS A 166 9.22 -4.19 21.98
N GLY A 167 8.29 -3.63 22.77
CA GLY A 167 8.49 -2.37 23.48
C GLY A 167 8.27 -1.13 22.62
N ARG A 168 8.24 0.03 23.28
CA ARG A 168 7.89 1.33 22.65
C ARG A 168 8.86 1.75 21.54
N GLU A 169 10.15 1.43 21.67
CA GLU A 169 11.16 1.81 20.68
C GLU A 169 10.93 1.11 19.33
N ALA A 170 10.41 -0.13 19.35
CA ALA A 170 10.09 -0.88 18.14
C ALA A 170 8.85 -0.35 17.39
N VAL A 171 7.95 0.37 18.08
CA VAL A 171 6.72 0.92 17.49
C VAL A 171 7.06 1.89 16.34
N GLU A 172 8.07 2.72 16.52
CA GLU A 172 8.54 3.64 15.49
C GLU A 172 9.01 2.88 14.24
N MET A 173 9.74 1.78 14.44
CA MET A 173 10.23 0.94 13.33
C MET A 173 9.10 0.18 12.63
N GLY A 174 8.06 -0.25 13.36
CA GLY A 174 6.84 -0.80 12.78
C GLY A 174 6.10 0.22 11.90
N ARG A 175 6.07 1.50 12.30
CA ARG A 175 5.52 2.58 11.47
C ARG A 175 6.35 2.79 10.21
N THR A 176 7.69 2.79 10.30
CA THR A 176 8.57 2.88 9.12
C THR A 176 8.28 1.76 8.13
N VAL A 177 8.15 0.51 8.58
CA VAL A 177 7.79 -0.62 7.70
C VAL A 177 6.45 -0.38 7.00
N SER A 178 5.45 0.11 7.74
CA SER A 178 4.14 0.44 7.17
C SER A 178 4.25 1.56 6.12
N GLN A 179 5.05 2.59 6.37
CA GLN A 179 5.29 3.70 5.43
C GLN A 179 6.03 3.24 4.17
N LEU A 180 6.99 2.33 4.28
CA LEU A 180 7.65 1.73 3.12
C LEU A 180 6.67 0.93 2.25
N ALA A 181 5.63 0.33 2.86
CA ALA A 181 4.62 -0.45 2.14
C ALA A 181 3.55 0.42 1.45
N VAL A 182 3.09 1.52 2.06
CA VAL A 182 1.93 2.30 1.55
C VAL A 182 2.20 3.79 1.31
N THR A 183 3.45 4.24 1.44
CA THR A 183 3.93 5.65 1.48
C THR A 183 3.73 6.35 2.83
N GLU A 184 4.41 7.48 3.01
CA GLU A 184 4.26 8.37 4.17
C GLU A 184 2.99 9.24 4.12
N LEU A 185 2.38 9.39 2.94
CA LEU A 185 1.25 10.29 2.72
C LEU A 185 0.08 10.03 3.70
N PRO A 186 -0.36 8.79 3.95
CA PRO A 186 -1.39 8.52 4.95
C PRO A 186 -1.01 9.02 6.36
N GLY A 187 0.27 8.99 6.74
CA GLY A 187 0.73 9.52 8.03
C GLY A 187 0.50 11.03 8.16
N VAL A 188 0.60 11.77 7.06
CA VAL A 188 0.39 13.23 7.04
C VAL A 188 -1.10 13.57 6.93
N VAL A 189 -1.79 13.01 5.93
CA VAL A 189 -3.17 13.43 5.62
C VAL A 189 -4.20 12.84 6.58
N CYS A 190 -3.90 11.72 7.22
CA CYS A 190 -4.82 11.05 8.12
C CYS A 190 -4.57 11.37 9.60
N ASN A 191 -3.63 12.26 9.93
CA ASN A 191 -3.23 12.54 11.31
C ASN A 191 -4.39 13.03 12.19
N SER A 192 -5.36 13.75 11.62
CA SER A 192 -6.54 14.25 12.35
C SER A 192 -7.65 13.21 12.55
N PHE A 193 -7.52 12.01 11.97
CA PHE A 193 -8.54 10.97 12.08
C PHE A 193 -8.23 10.08 13.29
N ASP A 194 -9.06 10.23 14.33
CA ASP A 194 -9.05 9.33 15.48
C ASP A 194 -9.90 8.08 15.16
N PRO A 195 -9.30 6.87 15.14
CA PRO A 195 -10.00 5.63 14.83
C PRO A 195 -11.13 5.31 15.83
N ASN A 196 -11.11 5.91 17.03
CA ASN A 196 -12.14 5.72 18.07
C ASN A 196 -13.24 6.78 18.02
N SER A 197 -13.13 7.79 17.15
CA SER A 197 -14.14 8.84 17.01
C SER A 197 -15.46 8.31 16.42
N ASN A 198 -16.58 8.98 16.76
CA ASN A 198 -17.89 8.70 16.17
C ASN A 198 -17.88 8.82 14.64
N GLN A 199 -17.05 9.73 14.10
CA GLN A 199 -16.87 9.88 12.65
C GLN A 199 -16.29 8.60 12.03
N CYS A 200 -15.22 8.05 12.59
CA CYS A 200 -14.60 6.84 12.05
C CYS A 200 -15.46 5.59 12.26
N GLN A 201 -16.14 5.49 13.40
CA GLN A 201 -17.09 4.41 13.67
C GLN A 201 -18.28 4.41 12.69
N ALA A 202 -18.72 5.60 12.23
CA ALA A 202 -19.79 5.71 11.24
C ALA A 202 -19.34 5.41 9.79
N LEU A 203 -18.05 5.56 9.49
CA LEU A 203 -17.49 5.38 8.15
C LEU A 203 -17.00 3.96 7.88
N LEU A 204 -16.72 3.17 8.91
CA LEU A 204 -16.15 1.84 8.80
C LEU A 204 -17.12 0.76 9.28
N PRO A 205 -17.05 -0.45 8.70
CA PRO A 205 -17.66 -1.63 9.30
C PRO A 205 -17.08 -1.89 10.70
N PRO A 206 -17.84 -2.56 11.60
CA PRO A 206 -17.35 -2.96 12.92
C PRO A 206 -16.06 -3.80 12.83
N LYS A 207 -15.20 -3.68 13.85
CA LYS A 207 -14.01 -4.54 13.98
C LYS A 207 -14.43 -6.01 13.97
N GLY A 208 -13.70 -6.86 13.23
CA GLY A 208 -14.04 -8.28 13.05
C GLY A 208 -15.04 -8.58 11.92
N SER A 209 -15.39 -7.58 11.10
CA SER A 209 -16.16 -7.81 9.87
C SER A 209 -15.39 -8.73 8.91
N THR A 210 -16.10 -9.62 8.21
CA THR A 210 -15.48 -10.53 7.24
C THR A 210 -15.32 -9.83 5.89
N PRO A 211 -14.14 -9.89 5.24
CA PRO A 211 -13.96 -9.37 3.90
C PRO A 211 -14.71 -10.22 2.86
N LYS A 212 -15.01 -9.63 1.71
CA LYS A 212 -15.51 -10.35 0.53
C LYS A 212 -14.41 -11.22 -0.11
N GLY A 213 -13.14 -10.90 0.15
CA GLY A 213 -12.02 -11.69 -0.32
C GLY A 213 -11.91 -11.70 -1.84
N THR A 214 -11.72 -12.89 -2.40
CA THR A 214 -11.64 -13.12 -3.85
C THR A 214 -12.89 -12.68 -4.63
N GLN A 215 -14.04 -12.50 -3.97
CA GLN A 215 -15.29 -12.03 -4.57
C GLN A 215 -15.40 -10.50 -4.64
N SER A 216 -14.38 -9.76 -4.17
CA SER A 216 -14.37 -8.31 -4.22
C SER A 216 -14.34 -7.76 -5.64
N SER A 217 -15.04 -6.63 -5.86
CA SER A 217 -14.95 -5.85 -7.09
C SER A 217 -13.62 -5.11 -7.22
N SER A 218 -12.87 -4.95 -6.12
CA SER A 218 -11.56 -4.31 -6.10
C SER A 218 -10.46 -5.32 -6.43
N GLN A 219 -9.65 -5.05 -7.46
CA GLN A 219 -8.51 -5.90 -7.81
C GLN A 219 -7.50 -5.94 -6.67
N LEU A 220 -7.20 -4.79 -6.07
CA LEU A 220 -6.33 -4.69 -4.89
C LEU A 220 -6.85 -5.56 -3.72
N ALA A 221 -8.15 -5.52 -3.44
CA ALA A 221 -8.72 -6.34 -2.37
C ALA A 221 -8.59 -7.85 -2.66
N ARG A 222 -8.73 -8.27 -3.93
CA ARG A 222 -8.50 -9.66 -4.33
C ARG A 222 -7.04 -10.09 -4.21
N LEU A 223 -6.10 -9.19 -4.51
CA LEU A 223 -4.67 -9.43 -4.31
C LEU A 223 -4.36 -9.60 -2.82
N LEU A 224 -4.88 -8.72 -1.97
CA LEU A 224 -4.77 -8.84 -0.51
C LEU A 224 -5.39 -10.15 0.00
N ALA A 225 -6.56 -10.54 -0.49
CA ALA A 225 -7.21 -11.80 -0.13
C ALA A 225 -6.31 -13.02 -0.44
N THR A 226 -5.71 -13.02 -1.63
CA THR A 226 -4.76 -14.07 -2.05
C THR A 226 -3.55 -14.13 -1.12
N ALA A 227 -3.01 -12.98 -0.73
CA ALA A 227 -1.87 -12.91 0.17
C ALA A 227 -2.18 -13.33 1.61
N LEU A 228 -3.37 -12.99 2.09
CA LEU A 228 -3.85 -13.29 3.44
C LEU A 228 -4.49 -14.68 3.58
N GLY A 229 -4.68 -15.40 2.47
CA GLY A 229 -5.27 -16.73 2.44
C GLY A 229 -6.77 -16.76 2.76
N ASN A 230 -7.53 -15.75 2.31
CA ASN A 230 -8.99 -15.64 2.52
C ASN A 230 -9.81 -15.39 1.25
#